data_AF-A0A8H7NTE6-F1
#
_entry.id   AF-A0A8H7NTE6-F1
#
_cell.length_a   1.000
_cell.length_b   1.000
_cell.length_c   1.000
_cell.angle_alpha   90.00
_cell.angle_beta   90.00
_cell.angle_gamma   90.00
#
_symmetry.space_group_name_H-M   'P 1'
#
loop_
_entity.id
_entity.type
_entity.pdbx_description
1 polymer ?
#
loop_
_entity_poly.entity_id
_entity_poly.type
_entity_poly.pdbx_seq_one_letter_code
_entity_poly.pdbx_strand_id
1 'polypeptide(L)'
;MLDEVTKLRYEDRLHKSIQGITRNALVHSYRTYKDTNYVPKTVYSAIKWLAADPFAMTEPFTESEWTIVQKPKSIQKGHSGY
;
A
#
# COMPACT_ATOMS: atom_id res chain seq x y z
N MET A 1 -5.65 3.53 7.36
CA MET A 1 -6.06 4.40 6.21
C MET A 1 -7.47 4.07 5.77
N LEU A 2 -7.80 2.81 5.50
CA LEU A 2 -9.20 2.41 5.26
C LEU A 2 -10.11 2.67 6.44
N ASP A 3 -9.63 2.45 7.67
CA ASP A 3 -10.43 2.75 8.87
C ASP A 3 -10.88 4.21 8.88
N GLU A 4 -10.04 5.12 8.38
CA GLU A 4 -10.36 6.53 8.27
C GLU A 4 -11.36 6.80 7.15
N VAL A 5 -11.19 6.18 5.98
CA VAL A 5 -12.15 6.26 4.87
C VAL A 5 -13.53 5.75 5.31
N THR A 6 -13.58 4.59 5.96
CA THR A 6 -14.82 3.97 6.46
C THR A 6 -15.44 4.81 7.56
N LYS A 7 -14.64 5.37 8.48
CA LYS A 7 -15.14 6.31 9.50
C LYS A 7 -15.74 7.56 8.88
N LEU A 8 -15.04 8.20 7.93
CA LEU A 8 -15.55 9.38 7.23
C LEU A 8 -16.82 9.07 6.44
N ARG A 9 -16.92 7.87 5.85
CA ARG A 9 -18.13 7.41 5.16
C ARG A 9 -19.30 7.23 6.12
N TYR A 10 -19.07 6.61 7.26
CA TYR A 10 -20.07 6.42 8.30
C TYR A 10 -20.56 7.76 8.88
N GLU A 11 -19.68 8.75 9.00
CA GLU A 11 -20.01 10.10 9.45
C GLU A 11 -20.61 11.00 8.33
N ASP A 12 -20.85 10.48 7.12
CA ASP A 12 -21.28 11.26 5.93
C ASP A 12 -20.35 12.44 5.56
N ARG A 13 -19.07 12.33 5.93
CA ARG A 13 -18.02 13.35 5.72
C ARG A 13 -17.01 12.96 4.64
N LEU A 14 -17.18 11.80 3.99
CA LEU A 14 -16.32 11.38 2.89
C LEU A 14 -16.59 12.22 1.64
N HIS A 15 -15.55 12.85 1.09
CA HIS A 15 -15.66 13.64 -0.13
C HIS A 15 -16.11 12.79 -1.32
N LYS A 16 -17.00 13.33 -2.16
CA LYS A 16 -17.65 12.60 -3.27
C LYS A 16 -16.70 12.12 -4.38
N SER A 17 -15.52 12.75 -4.50
CA SER A 17 -14.48 12.33 -5.44
C SER A 17 -13.77 11.04 -5.00
N ILE A 18 -13.94 10.62 -3.74
CA ILE A 18 -13.32 9.41 -3.21
C ILE A 18 -14.20 8.22 -3.60
N GLN A 19 -13.73 7.43 -4.56
CA GLN A 19 -14.46 6.30 -5.12
C GLN A 19 -13.56 5.08 -5.32
N GLY A 20 -14.15 3.88 -5.34
CA GLY A 20 -13.42 2.65 -5.60
C GLY A 20 -14.27 1.42 -5.26
N ILE A 21 -14.17 0.39 -6.10
CA ILE A 21 -14.85 -0.89 -5.90
C ILE A 21 -13.98 -1.88 -5.09
N THR A 22 -12.66 -1.73 -5.16
CA THR A 22 -11.71 -2.51 -4.37
C THR A 22 -11.15 -1.69 -3.21
N ARG A 23 -10.65 -2.40 -2.20
CA ARG A 23 -9.89 -1.83 -1.10
C ARG A 23 -8.80 -0.87 -1.60
N ASN A 24 -8.03 -1.32 -2.59
CA ASN A 24 -6.89 -0.59 -3.09
C ASN A 24 -7.31 0.64 -3.90
N ALA A 25 -8.36 0.54 -4.72
CA ALA A 25 -8.92 1.67 -5.45
C ALA A 25 -9.40 2.77 -4.49
N LEU A 26 -10.06 2.41 -3.39
CA LEU A 26 -10.48 3.36 -2.35
C LEU A 26 -9.29 4.04 -1.67
N VAL A 27 -8.26 3.26 -1.31
CA VAL A 27 -7.03 3.81 -0.72
C VAL A 27 -6.36 4.78 -1.69
N HIS A 28 -6.25 4.41 -2.97
CA HIS A 28 -5.66 5.27 -4.01
C HIS A 28 -6.43 6.59 -4.14
N SER A 29 -7.75 6.52 -4.37
CA SER A 29 -8.61 7.69 -4.53
C SER A 29 -8.59 8.61 -3.30
N TYR A 30 -8.57 8.03 -2.09
CA TYR A 30 -8.43 8.78 -0.85
C TYR A 30 -7.09 9.54 -0.76
N ARG A 31 -6.00 8.91 -1.19
CA ARG A 31 -4.66 9.50 -1.18
C ARG A 31 -4.52 10.61 -2.21
N THR A 32 -5.06 10.43 -3.41
CA THR A 32 -5.14 11.48 -4.44
C THR A 32 -5.87 12.71 -3.90
N TYR A 33 -6.92 12.51 -3.09
CA TYR A 33 -7.67 13.62 -2.47
C TYR A 33 -6.93 14.31 -1.32
N LYS A 34 -6.18 13.57 -0.49
CA LYS A 34 -5.55 14.10 0.74
C LYS A 34 -4.15 14.68 0.58
N ASP A 35 -3.47 14.41 -0.54
CA ASP A 35 -2.03 14.63 -0.83
C ASP A 35 -1.12 13.44 -0.42
N THR A 36 -0.06 13.24 -1.21
CA THR A 36 1.02 12.26 -1.05
C THR A 36 1.63 12.24 0.36
N ASN A 37 1.73 13.41 0.98
CA ASN A 37 2.36 13.60 2.29
C ASN A 37 1.42 13.30 3.46
N TYR A 38 0.15 13.00 3.20
CA TYR A 38 -0.80 12.72 4.27
C TYR A 38 -0.50 11.39 4.95
N VAL A 39 -0.21 11.43 6.26
CA VAL A 39 -0.05 10.26 7.12
C VAL A 39 -1.18 10.23 8.15
N PRO A 40 -2.08 9.23 8.12
CA PRO A 40 -3.13 9.10 9.13
C PRO A 40 -2.53 8.98 10.53
N LYS A 41 -3.18 9.62 11.52
CA LYS A 41 -2.73 9.59 12.93
C LYS A 41 -2.66 8.17 13.52
N THR A 42 -3.41 7.24 12.95
CA THR A 42 -3.50 5.85 13.40
C THR A 42 -2.42 4.93 12.83
N VAL A 43 -1.58 5.41 11.90
CA VAL A 43 -0.48 4.61 11.35
C VAL A 43 0.61 4.44 12.41
N TYR A 44 1.03 3.19 12.63
CA TYR A 44 2.09 2.85 13.58
C TYR A 44 3.44 3.45 13.14
N SER A 45 4.25 3.91 14.09
CA SER A 45 5.49 4.66 13.83
C SER A 45 6.46 3.94 12.89
N ALA A 46 6.59 2.61 12.99
CA ALA A 46 7.51 1.84 12.16
C ALA A 46 7.12 1.73 10.68
N ILE A 47 5.87 2.07 10.33
CA ILE A 47 5.35 2.03 8.94
C ILE A 47 4.88 3.40 8.46
N LYS A 48 5.19 4.48 9.21
CA LYS A 48 4.95 5.84 8.74
C LYS A 48 5.94 6.17 7.63
N TRP A 49 5.42 6.60 6.49
CA TRP A 49 6.24 7.19 5.45
C TRP A 49 6.64 8.62 5.86
N LEU A 50 7.83 9.02 5.44
CA LEU A 50 8.40 10.36 5.68
C LEU A 50 8.36 11.16 4.39
N ALA A 51 8.53 12.47 4.46
CA ALA A 51 8.72 13.28 3.25
C ALA A 51 9.95 12.84 2.44
N ALA A 52 10.97 12.29 3.11
CA ALA A 52 12.17 11.74 2.47
C ALA A 52 11.96 10.35 1.85
N ASP A 53 10.93 9.62 2.29
CA ASP A 53 10.55 8.29 1.77
C ASP A 53 9.01 8.21 1.71
N PRO A 54 8.40 8.92 0.74
CA PRO A 54 6.95 9.00 0.64
C PRO A 54 6.39 7.67 0.16
N PHE A 55 5.20 7.30 0.65
CA PHE A 55 4.51 6.14 0.12
C PHE A 55 4.20 6.39 -1.37
N ALA A 56 4.73 5.56 -2.27
CA ALA A 56 4.56 5.77 -3.71
C ALA A 56 3.07 5.79 -4.13
N MET A 57 2.69 6.76 -4.95
CA MET A 57 1.42 6.74 -5.70
C MET A 57 1.75 6.31 -7.13
N THR A 58 1.43 5.08 -7.50
CA THR A 58 1.57 4.59 -8.88
C THR A 58 0.28 4.87 -9.64
N GLU A 59 0.34 5.76 -10.63
CA GLU A 59 -0.73 5.93 -11.62
C GLU A 59 -0.31 5.34 -12.98
N PRO A 60 -1.16 4.57 -13.67
CA PRO A 60 -2.46 4.06 -13.21
C PRO A 60 -2.31 2.98 -12.11
N PHE A 61 -3.31 2.88 -11.23
CA PHE A 61 -3.36 1.81 -10.25
C PHE A 61 -3.57 0.46 -10.96
N THR A 62 -2.55 -0.39 -10.96
CA THR A 62 -2.62 -1.75 -11.49
C THR A 62 -2.50 -2.74 -10.33
N GLU A 63 -3.51 -3.60 -10.14
CA GLU A 63 -3.35 -4.72 -9.22
C GLU A 63 -2.28 -5.66 -9.76
N SER A 64 -1.35 -6.05 -8.90
CA SER A 64 -0.32 -7.01 -9.29
C SER A 64 -0.95 -8.39 -9.46
N GLU A 65 -0.62 -9.05 -10.56
CA GLU A 65 -0.98 -10.44 -10.77
C GLU A 65 -0.27 -11.33 -9.75
N TRP A 66 -1.02 -12.28 -9.19
CA TRP A 66 -0.43 -13.27 -8.30
C TRP A 66 0.55 -14.16 -9.07
N THR A 67 1.77 -14.28 -8.56
CA THR A 67 2.79 -15.15 -9.13
C THR A 67 3.28 -16.15 -8.09
N ILE A 68 3.59 -17.37 -8.54
CA ILE A 68 4.18 -18.40 -7.69
C ILE A 68 5.65 -18.07 -7.48
N VAL A 69 6.04 -17.80 -6.23
CA VAL A 69 7.44 -17.53 -5.89
C VAL A 69 8.24 -18.83 -5.99
N GLN A 70 9.15 -18.89 -6.96
CA GLN A 70 10.09 -20.00 -7.06
C GLN A 70 11.25 -19.78 -6.07
N LYS A 71 11.54 -20.79 -5.24
CA LYS A 71 12.73 -20.75 -4.38
C LYS A 71 13.98 -20.83 -5.26
N PRO A 72 14.99 -19.97 -5.03
CA PRO A 72 16.27 -20.14 -5.71
C PRO A 72 16.85 -21.51 -5.38
N LYS A 73 17.36 -22.22 -6.40
CA LYS A 73 18.08 -23.49 -6.17
C LYS A 73 19.31 -23.17 -5.34
N SER A 74 19.39 -23.72 -4.13
CA SER A 74 20.60 -23.68 -3.33
C SER A 74 21.73 -24.30 -4.14
N ILE A 75 22.78 -23.53 -4.45
CA ILE A 75 24.04 -24.08 -4.94
C ILE A 75 24.61 -24.88 -3.77
N GLN A 76 24.39 -26.20 -3.78
CA GLN A 76 25.10 -27.09 -2.89
C GLN A 76 26.57 -27.03 -3.30
N LYS A 77 27.39 -26.29 -2.53
CA LYS A 77 28.84 -26.42 -2.62
C LYS A 77 29.18 -27.84 -2.20
N GLY A 78 29.48 -28.69 -3.17
CA GLY A 78 30.05 -30.02 -2.93
C GLY A 78 31.30 -29.86 -2.08
N HIS A 79 31.28 -30.47 -0.91
CA HIS A 79 32.45 -30.60 -0.05
C HIS A 79 33.36 -31.64 -0.72
N SER A 80 34.34 -31.19 -1.50
CA SER A 80 35.39 -32.05 -2.05
C SER A 80 36.34 -32.41 -0.92
N GLY A 81 36.08 -33.54 -0.28
CA GLY A 81 36.99 -34.17 0.67
C GLY A 81 37.71 -35.34 0.00
N TYR A 82 39.04 -35.30 0.13
CA TYR A 82 40.08 -36.27 -0.25
C TYR A 82 40.54 -36.27 -1.70
#